data_AF-A0A485B3G5-F1
#
_entry.id   AF-A0A485B3G5-F1
#
_cell.length_a   1.000
_cell.length_b   1.000
_cell.length_c   1.000
_cell.angle_alpha   90.00
_cell.angle_beta   90.00
_cell.angle_gamma   90.00
#
_symmetry.space_group_name_H-M   'P 1'
#
loop_
_entity.id
_entity.type
_entity.pdbx_description
1 polymer ?
#
loop_
_entity_poly.entity_id
_entity_poly.type
_entity_poly.pdbx_seq_one_letter_code
_entity_poly.pdbx_strand_id
1 'polypeptide(L)'
;MRCWKTRASTGANLTAVIRVNGSTKSAVGAQEETQNYQLPDALEKFSQPFLVERTKAGGEVPTHPLFSAIERLLDSPLTLNDLVIAQAMTEIRDAVAREKRRRGELGFDDMLSRLDEALHGDSGDALAAAIRQRFPVAMIDEFQDTDPQQYRIFRRIWRPAAGDPRCY
;
A
#
# COMPACT_ATOMS: atom_id res chain seq x y z
N MET A 1 24.61 -44.81 -8.01
CA MET A 1 25.01 -44.07 -9.23
C MET A 1 24.04 -44.39 -10.37
N ARG A 2 23.09 -43.49 -10.69
CA ARG A 2 22.36 -43.53 -11.96
C ARG A 2 22.42 -42.15 -12.61
N CYS A 3 22.88 -42.19 -13.84
CA CYS A 3 23.32 -41.10 -14.71
C CYS A 3 22.21 -40.05 -14.94
N TRP A 4 22.49 -38.79 -14.61
CA TRP A 4 21.71 -37.65 -15.10
C TRP A 4 22.15 -37.37 -16.53
N LYS A 5 21.30 -37.68 -17.51
CA LYS A 5 21.59 -37.35 -18.90
C LYS A 5 21.08 -35.94 -19.18
N THR A 6 21.87 -34.94 -18.83
CA THR A 6 21.72 -33.58 -19.37
C THR A 6 22.14 -33.62 -20.83
N ARG A 7 21.17 -33.75 -21.74
CA ARG A 7 21.42 -33.49 -23.16
C ARG A 7 21.41 -31.96 -23.31
N ALA A 8 22.58 -31.35 -23.24
CA ALA A 8 22.77 -29.99 -23.74
C ALA A 8 22.68 -30.05 -25.28
N SER A 9 21.55 -29.67 -25.85
CA SER A 9 21.49 -29.30 -27.27
C SER A 9 21.97 -27.87 -27.39
N THR A 10 22.97 -27.67 -28.24
CA THR A 10 23.47 -26.37 -28.65
C THR A 10 22.30 -25.58 -29.27
N GLY A 11 21.84 -24.55 -28.58
CA GLY A 11 20.70 -23.73 -28.97
C GLY A 11 19.35 -24.24 -28.45
N ALA A 12 18.60 -23.33 -27.83
CA ALA A 12 17.20 -23.44 -27.37
C ALA A 12 16.92 -24.19 -26.05
N ASN A 13 16.29 -23.43 -25.14
CA ASN A 13 15.36 -23.81 -24.07
C ASN A 13 15.81 -24.83 -23.02
N LEU A 14 16.03 -24.32 -21.79
CA LEU A 14 16.15 -25.12 -20.57
C LEU A 14 14.77 -25.59 -20.10
N THR A 15 14.32 -26.75 -20.57
CA THR A 15 13.15 -27.43 -20.01
C THR A 15 13.57 -28.27 -18.81
N ALA A 16 13.26 -27.82 -17.60
CA ALA A 16 13.44 -28.63 -16.39
C ALA A 16 12.30 -29.65 -16.27
N VAL A 17 12.58 -30.92 -16.58
CA VAL A 17 11.62 -32.03 -16.42
C VAL A 17 11.94 -32.79 -15.14
N ILE A 18 11.11 -32.62 -14.10
CA ILE A 18 11.20 -33.42 -12.88
C ILE A 18 10.32 -34.67 -13.05
N ARG A 19 10.93 -35.85 -12.99
CA ARG A 19 10.22 -37.14 -13.05
C ARG A 19 10.11 -37.71 -11.64
N VAL A 20 8.92 -37.64 -11.05
CA VAL A 20 8.59 -38.30 -9.78
C VAL A 20 7.59 -39.42 -10.06
N ASN A 21 7.93 -40.66 -9.68
CA ASN A 21 7.03 -41.83 -9.70
C ASN A 21 6.31 -42.12 -11.04
N GLY A 22 7.05 -42.13 -12.16
CA GLY A 22 6.52 -42.61 -13.45
C GLY A 22 5.57 -41.64 -14.17
N SER A 23 5.22 -40.50 -13.58
CA SER A 23 4.47 -39.44 -14.25
C SER A 23 5.43 -38.33 -14.71
N THR A 24 5.56 -38.15 -16.02
CA THR A 24 6.21 -36.97 -16.60
C THR A 24 5.26 -35.79 -16.52
N LYS A 25 5.52 -34.83 -15.64
CA LYS A 25 4.85 -33.51 -15.68
C LYS A 25 5.86 -32.48 -16.16
N SER A 26 5.69 -32.04 -17.39
CA SER A 26 6.45 -30.92 -17.97
C SER A 26 5.74 -29.62 -17.59
N ALA A 27 6.45 -28.68 -16.97
CA ALA A 27 5.99 -27.29 -16.90
C ALA A 27 6.27 -26.62 -18.24
N VAL A 28 5.31 -26.71 -19.16
CA VAL A 28 5.28 -25.94 -20.41
C VAL A 28 4.70 -24.58 -20.05
N GLY A 29 5.52 -23.67 -19.52
CA GLY A 29 5.02 -22.35 -19.07
C GLY A 29 6.06 -21.22 -19.11
N ALA A 30 7.29 -21.49 -19.52
CA ALA A 30 8.36 -20.48 -19.54
C ALA A 30 8.45 -19.73 -20.90
N GLN A 31 7.40 -19.75 -21.71
CA GLN A 31 7.41 -19.19 -23.09
C GLN A 31 6.69 -17.85 -23.22
N GLU A 32 6.07 -17.34 -22.15
CA GLU A 32 5.38 -16.04 -22.16
C GLU A 32 6.21 -14.99 -21.41
N GLU A 33 6.28 -13.78 -21.98
CA GLU A 33 6.89 -12.63 -21.31
C GLU A 33 6.14 -12.32 -20.02
N THR A 34 6.87 -12.12 -18.92
CA THR A 34 6.27 -11.79 -17.63
C THR A 34 5.72 -10.37 -17.69
N GLN A 35 4.40 -10.22 -17.86
CA GLN A 35 3.76 -8.91 -17.99
C GLN A 35 3.43 -8.25 -16.64
N ASN A 36 3.53 -8.99 -15.53
CA ASN A 36 3.24 -8.49 -14.19
C ASN A 36 4.18 -9.12 -13.14
N TYR A 37 4.11 -8.63 -11.90
CA TYR A 37 4.89 -9.16 -10.77
C TYR A 37 4.22 -10.36 -10.08
N GLN A 38 3.22 -11.00 -10.71
CA GLN A 38 2.58 -12.18 -10.14
C GLN A 38 3.45 -13.41 -10.39
N LEU A 39 3.75 -14.14 -9.33
CA LEU A 39 4.43 -15.43 -9.44
C LEU A 39 3.45 -16.47 -9.99
N PRO A 40 3.83 -17.28 -10.99
CA PRO A 40 2.96 -18.34 -11.49
C PRO A 40 2.65 -19.38 -10.41
N ASP A 41 1.38 -19.79 -10.28
CA ASP A 41 0.95 -20.86 -9.34
C ASP A 41 1.70 -22.18 -9.54
N ALA A 42 2.19 -22.42 -10.76
CA ALA A 42 3.01 -23.59 -11.07
C ALA A 42 4.34 -23.62 -10.30
N LEU A 43 4.82 -22.47 -9.81
CA LEU A 43 6.10 -22.33 -9.09
C LEU A 43 6.04 -22.98 -7.71
N GLU A 44 4.89 -22.98 -7.04
CA GLU A 44 4.66 -23.65 -5.75
C GLU A 44 5.00 -25.15 -5.82
N LYS A 45 4.75 -25.79 -6.97
CA LYS A 45 5.01 -27.23 -7.20
C LYS A 45 6.50 -27.59 -7.20
N PHE A 46 7.37 -26.60 -7.26
CA PHE A 46 8.82 -26.73 -7.22
C PHE A 46 9.42 -26.27 -5.88
N SER A 47 8.59 -25.94 -4.89
CA SER A 47 9.04 -25.66 -3.53
C SER A 47 9.49 -26.95 -2.81
N GLN A 48 10.47 -26.83 -1.91
CA GLN A 48 10.95 -27.96 -1.14
C GLN A 48 9.83 -28.61 -0.29
N PRO A 49 8.93 -27.85 0.40
CA PRO A 49 7.82 -28.43 1.15
C PRO A 49 6.86 -29.25 0.28
N PHE A 50 6.51 -28.75 -0.91
CA PHE A 50 5.61 -29.46 -1.83
C PHE A 50 6.21 -30.79 -2.32
N LEU A 51 7.52 -30.81 -2.60
CA LEU A 51 8.22 -32.02 -3.03
C LEU A 51 8.33 -33.06 -1.89
N VAL A 52 8.50 -32.61 -0.65
CA VAL A 52 8.49 -33.49 0.53
C VAL A 52 7.12 -34.17 0.67
N GLU A 53 6.03 -33.41 0.60
CA GLU A 53 4.66 -33.93 0.75
C GLU A 53 4.29 -34.94 -0.36
N ARG A 54 4.72 -34.67 -1.60
CA ARG A 54 4.37 -35.51 -2.76
C ARG A 54 5.28 -36.72 -2.96
N THR A 55 6.32 -36.88 -2.15
CA THR A 55 7.22 -38.05 -2.20
C THR A 55 6.62 -39.20 -1.39
N LYS A 56 6.46 -40.37 -2.02
CA LYS A 56 5.91 -41.58 -1.37
C LYS A 56 6.83 -42.05 -0.23
N ALA A 57 6.25 -42.68 0.79
CA ALA A 57 7.01 -43.29 1.89
C ALA A 57 8.07 -44.28 1.34
N GLY A 58 9.35 -44.00 1.61
CA GLY A 58 10.50 -44.76 1.11
C GLY A 58 11.15 -44.22 -0.18
N GLY A 59 10.65 -43.12 -0.75
CA GLY A 59 11.29 -42.43 -1.87
C GLY A 59 12.31 -41.38 -1.41
N GLU A 60 13.39 -41.19 -2.16
CA GLU A 60 14.34 -40.09 -1.93
C GLU A 60 13.72 -38.76 -2.39
N VAL A 61 13.61 -37.81 -1.47
CA VAL A 61 13.12 -36.45 -1.78
C VAL A 61 14.19 -35.71 -2.59
N PRO A 62 13.85 -35.15 -3.76
CA PRO A 62 14.78 -34.31 -4.51
C PRO A 62 15.13 -33.05 -3.71
N THR A 63 16.41 -32.85 -3.44
CA THR A 63 16.93 -31.64 -2.79
C THR A 63 17.77 -30.86 -3.79
N HIS A 64 17.49 -29.57 -3.95
CA HIS A 64 18.29 -28.68 -4.79
C HIS A 64 18.21 -27.25 -4.25
N PRO A 65 19.30 -26.45 -4.28
CA PRO A 65 19.30 -25.06 -3.81
C PRO A 65 18.22 -24.17 -4.45
N LEU A 66 17.81 -24.51 -5.68
CA LEU A 66 16.70 -23.85 -6.38
C LEU A 66 15.36 -24.00 -5.64
N PHE A 67 15.06 -25.17 -5.07
CA PHE A 67 13.77 -25.42 -4.41
C PHE A 67 13.63 -24.60 -3.11
N SER A 68 14.73 -24.47 -2.37
CA SER A 68 14.81 -23.58 -1.20
C SER A 68 14.86 -22.10 -1.58
N ALA A 69 15.34 -21.74 -2.78
CA ALA A 69 15.26 -20.37 -3.28
C ALA A 69 13.83 -20.00 -3.70
N ILE A 70 13.09 -20.94 -4.29
CA ILE A 70 11.68 -20.79 -4.67
C ILE A 70 10.80 -20.62 -3.42
N GLU A 71 11.02 -21.43 -2.39
CA GLU A 71 10.33 -21.29 -1.10
C GLU A 71 10.50 -19.90 -0.50
N ARG A 72 11.74 -19.41 -0.40
CA ARG A 72 12.02 -18.04 0.09
C ARG A 72 11.39 -16.94 -0.75
N LEU A 73 11.25 -17.16 -2.05
CA LEU A 73 10.62 -16.21 -2.97
C LEU A 73 9.09 -16.18 -2.77
N LEU A 74 8.46 -17.34 -2.54
CA LEU A 74 7.02 -17.45 -2.27
C LEU A 74 6.65 -16.90 -0.88
N ASP A 75 7.53 -17.06 0.11
CA ASP A 75 7.36 -16.53 1.47
C ASP A 75 7.58 -15.02 1.59
N SER A 76 8.11 -14.38 0.55
CA SER A 76 8.32 -12.94 0.53
C SER A 76 7.03 -12.24 0.06
N PRO A 77 6.35 -11.45 0.91
CA PRO A 77 5.19 -10.68 0.45
C PRO A 77 5.67 -9.62 -0.53
N LEU A 78 5.48 -9.87 -1.82
CA LEU A 78 5.72 -8.91 -2.89
C LEU A 78 4.59 -7.85 -2.89
N THR A 79 4.48 -7.02 -1.85
CA THR A 79 3.45 -5.97 -1.81
C THR A 79 3.95 -4.65 -2.38
N LEU A 80 4.45 -4.70 -3.62
CA LEU A 80 4.62 -3.50 -4.45
C LEU A 80 3.30 -2.72 -4.54
N ASN A 81 2.17 -3.42 -4.47
CA ASN A 81 0.83 -2.84 -4.43
C ASN A 81 0.65 -1.80 -3.32
N ASP A 82 1.12 -2.06 -2.09
CA ASP A 82 0.92 -1.12 -0.99
C ASP A 82 1.69 0.19 -1.23
N LEU A 83 2.92 0.06 -1.73
CA LEU A 83 3.75 1.21 -2.10
C LEU A 83 3.13 2.01 -3.26
N VAL A 84 2.64 1.31 -4.30
CA VAL A 84 1.98 1.93 -5.45
C VAL A 84 0.68 2.62 -5.03
N ILE A 85 -0.13 2.01 -4.17
CA ILE A 85 -1.36 2.62 -3.64
C ILE A 85 -1.03 3.87 -2.83
N ALA A 86 -0.05 3.82 -1.93
CA ALA A 86 0.35 4.97 -1.13
C ALA A 86 0.81 6.15 -2.01
N GLN A 87 1.65 5.88 -3.02
CA GLN A 87 2.11 6.90 -3.96
C GLN A 87 0.96 7.44 -4.82
N ALA A 88 0.14 6.56 -5.39
CA ALA A 88 -1.00 6.95 -6.22
C ALA A 88 -2.00 7.83 -5.45
N MET A 89 -2.26 7.52 -4.17
CA MET A 89 -3.16 8.30 -3.32
C MET A 89 -2.67 9.73 -3.07
N THR A 90 -1.35 9.95 -3.05
CA THR A 90 -0.76 11.30 -2.96
C THR A 90 -0.94 12.05 -4.27
N GLU A 91 -0.57 11.43 -5.40
CA GLU A 91 -0.68 12.05 -6.74
C GLU A 91 -2.13 12.38 -7.13
N ILE A 92 -3.07 11.48 -6.82
CA ILE A 92 -4.49 11.68 -7.08
C ILE A 92 -5.03 12.87 -6.27
N ARG A 93 -4.68 12.98 -4.99
CA ARG A 93 -5.10 14.10 -4.15
C ARG A 93 -4.63 15.44 -4.73
N ASP A 94 -3.36 15.50 -5.13
CA ASP A 94 -2.79 16.71 -5.72
C ASP A 94 -3.42 17.05 -7.08
N ALA A 95 -3.67 16.05 -7.93
CA ALA A 95 -4.33 16.25 -9.21
C ALA A 95 -5.76 16.79 -9.04
N VAL A 96 -6.53 16.23 -8.11
CA VAL A 96 -7.88 16.69 -7.80
C VAL A 96 -7.86 18.12 -7.27
N ALA A 97 -6.96 18.44 -6.33
CA ALA A 97 -6.82 19.80 -5.79
C ALA A 97 -6.42 20.83 -6.86
N ARG A 98 -5.55 20.45 -7.82
CA ARG A 98 -5.21 21.31 -8.97
C ARG A 98 -6.42 21.53 -9.88
N GLU A 99 -7.18 20.49 -10.17
CA GLU A 99 -8.33 20.58 -11.07
C GLU A 99 -9.47 21.42 -10.47
N LYS A 100 -9.77 21.23 -9.16
CA LYS A 100 -10.73 22.09 -8.43
C LYS A 100 -10.34 23.56 -8.50
N ARG A 101 -9.05 23.86 -8.24
CA ARG A 101 -8.50 25.23 -8.36
C ARG A 101 -8.63 25.78 -9.78
N ARG A 102 -8.35 24.97 -10.81
CA ARG A 102 -8.47 25.37 -12.22
C ARG A 102 -9.91 25.73 -12.60
N ARG A 103 -10.89 25.00 -12.04
CA ARG A 103 -12.32 25.24 -12.28
C ARG A 103 -12.92 26.35 -11.42
N GLY A 104 -12.17 26.87 -10.44
CA GLY A 104 -12.70 27.83 -9.47
C GLY A 104 -13.75 27.23 -8.53
N GLU A 105 -13.80 25.91 -8.42
CA GLU A 105 -14.72 25.20 -7.53
C GLU A 105 -14.12 25.17 -6.12
N LEU A 106 -14.70 25.93 -5.21
CA LEU A 106 -14.37 25.89 -3.79
C LEU A 106 -15.27 24.88 -3.09
N GLY A 107 -14.70 23.73 -2.71
CA GLY A 107 -15.37 22.78 -1.85
C GLY A 107 -15.44 23.30 -0.41
N PHE A 108 -16.31 22.69 0.39
CA PHE A 108 -16.39 22.99 1.82
C PHE A 108 -15.08 22.71 2.55
N ASP A 109 -14.41 21.62 2.19
CA ASP A 109 -13.07 21.25 2.67
C ASP A 109 -12.01 22.31 2.35
N ASP A 110 -12.07 22.91 1.16
CA ASP A 110 -11.16 23.99 0.75
C ASP A 110 -11.39 25.27 1.59
N MET A 111 -12.65 25.55 1.93
CA MET A 111 -13.01 26.69 2.79
C MET A 111 -12.48 26.51 4.22
N LEU A 112 -12.64 25.31 4.79
CA LEU A 112 -12.08 24.99 6.11
C LEU A 112 -10.55 25.01 6.09
N SER A 113 -9.91 24.54 5.02
CA SER A 113 -8.45 24.56 4.86
C SER A 113 -7.90 25.96 4.82
N ARG A 114 -8.51 26.85 4.03
CA ARG A 114 -8.12 28.26 3.98
C ARG A 114 -8.33 28.98 5.30
N LEU A 115 -9.41 28.67 6.02
CA LEU A 115 -9.65 29.24 7.35
C LEU A 115 -8.59 28.77 8.35
N ASP A 116 -8.28 27.47 8.37
CA ASP A 116 -7.23 26.91 9.25
C ASP A 116 -5.87 27.57 8.96
N GLU A 117 -5.49 27.67 7.69
CA GLU A 117 -4.26 28.36 7.26
C GLU A 117 -4.25 29.83 7.70
N ALA A 118 -5.34 30.57 7.46
CA ALA A 118 -5.44 31.99 7.82
C ALA A 118 -5.37 32.22 9.34
N LEU A 119 -5.91 31.30 10.14
CA LEU A 119 -5.85 31.35 11.60
C LEU A 119 -4.46 31.03 12.17
N HIS A 120 -3.59 30.38 11.39
CA HIS A 120 -2.20 30.07 11.74
C HIS A 120 -1.18 31.01 11.08
N GLY A 121 -1.60 31.88 10.16
CA GLY A 121 -0.76 32.94 9.59
C GLY A 121 -0.59 34.15 10.51
N ASP A 122 0.19 35.13 10.04
CA ASP A 122 0.59 36.33 10.80
C ASP A 122 -0.61 37.12 11.37
N SER A 123 -1.71 37.19 10.62
CA SER A 123 -2.94 37.89 11.01
C SER A 123 -3.94 37.02 11.79
N GLY A 124 -3.55 35.80 12.16
CA GLY A 124 -4.44 34.79 12.75
C GLY A 124 -5.09 35.22 14.07
N ASP A 125 -4.36 35.94 14.93
CA ASP A 125 -4.91 36.43 16.20
C ASP A 125 -5.99 37.50 15.99
N ALA A 126 -5.78 38.41 15.04
CA ALA A 126 -6.75 39.43 14.68
C ALA A 126 -8.01 38.81 14.06
N LEU A 127 -7.84 37.81 13.18
CA LEU A 127 -8.94 37.05 12.59
C LEU A 127 -9.76 36.31 13.66
N ALA A 128 -9.09 35.59 14.56
CA ALA A 128 -9.75 34.88 15.65
C ALA A 128 -10.51 35.85 16.57
N ALA A 129 -9.95 37.01 16.87
CA ALA A 129 -10.62 38.06 17.66
C ALA A 129 -11.87 38.62 16.95
N ALA A 130 -11.79 38.89 15.65
CA ALA A 130 -12.92 39.35 14.85
C ALA A 130 -14.06 38.31 14.81
N ILE A 131 -13.71 37.03 14.65
CA ILE A 131 -14.70 35.93 14.68
C ILE A 131 -15.35 35.85 16.06
N ARG A 132 -14.57 35.87 17.16
CA ARG A 132 -15.13 35.88 18.53
C ARG A 132 -16.01 37.11 18.79
N GLN A 133 -15.69 38.27 18.24
CA GLN A 133 -16.53 39.45 18.38
C GLN A 133 -17.89 39.26 17.72
N ARG A 134 -17.92 38.60 16.56
CA ARG A 134 -19.17 38.32 15.83
C ARG A 134 -19.96 37.15 16.42
N PHE A 135 -19.26 36.12 16.90
CA PHE A 135 -19.80 34.88 17.45
C PHE A 135 -19.17 34.63 18.84
N PRO A 136 -19.64 35.35 19.87
CA PRO A 136 -19.03 35.30 21.21
C PRO A 136 -19.13 33.92 21.86
N VAL A 137 -20.18 33.18 21.54
CA VAL A 137 -20.40 31.80 21.99
C VAL A 137 -20.72 30.96 20.76
N ALA A 138 -20.11 29.78 20.67
CA ALA A 138 -20.42 28.77 19.66
C ALA A 138 -20.75 27.45 20.35
N MET A 139 -21.85 26.83 19.92
CA MET A 139 -22.24 25.48 20.32
C MET A 139 -21.95 24.55 19.16
N ILE A 140 -21.18 23.50 19.40
CA ILE A 140 -20.86 22.48 18.40
C ILE A 140 -21.71 21.27 18.74
N ASP A 141 -22.77 21.08 17.97
CA ASP A 141 -23.56 19.85 18.03
C ASP A 141 -22.82 18.74 17.27
N GLU A 142 -23.03 17.49 17.68
CA GLU A 142 -22.36 16.31 17.10
C GLU A 142 -20.81 16.37 17.11
N PHE A 143 -20.23 16.81 18.24
CA PHE A 143 -18.78 16.97 18.38
C PHE A 143 -17.99 15.68 18.12
N GLN A 144 -18.59 14.50 18.33
CA GLN A 144 -17.95 13.21 18.03
C GLN A 144 -17.68 12.99 16.53
N ASP A 145 -18.38 13.68 15.64
CA ASP A 145 -18.20 13.58 14.19
C ASP A 145 -17.22 14.64 13.64
N THR A 146 -16.61 15.44 14.53
CA THR A 146 -15.66 16.49 14.16
C THR A 146 -14.29 15.90 13.80
N ASP A 147 -13.73 16.35 12.69
CA ASP A 147 -12.38 15.96 12.26
C ASP A 147 -11.25 16.77 12.96
N PRO A 148 -9.98 16.34 12.87
CA PRO A 148 -8.87 17.04 13.52
C PRO A 148 -8.66 18.50 13.06
N GLN A 149 -9.03 18.85 11.83
CA GLN A 149 -8.89 20.20 11.29
C GLN A 149 -9.97 21.12 11.86
N GLN A 150 -11.23 20.69 11.85
CA GLN A 150 -12.32 21.41 12.48
C GLN A 150 -12.03 21.68 13.95
N TYR A 151 -11.54 20.67 14.69
CA TYR A 151 -11.15 20.85 16.07
C TYR A 151 -10.05 21.91 16.26
N ARG A 152 -9.02 21.93 15.41
CA ARG A 152 -7.98 22.98 15.45
C ARG A 152 -8.56 24.36 15.24
N ILE A 153 -9.45 24.53 14.26
CA ILE A 153 -10.13 25.81 13.98
C ILE A 153 -10.90 26.27 15.22
N PHE A 154 -11.77 25.43 15.77
CA PHE A 154 -12.57 25.78 16.96
C PHE A 154 -11.69 26.14 18.15
N ARG A 155 -10.66 25.33 18.40
CA ARG A 155 -9.70 25.59 19.48
C ARG A 155 -8.94 26.89 19.25
N ARG A 156 -8.55 27.20 18.01
CA ARG A 156 -7.80 28.43 17.71
C ARG A 156 -8.66 29.69 17.91
N ILE A 157 -9.97 29.59 17.64
CA ILE A 157 -10.89 30.71 17.79
C ILE A 157 -11.37 30.87 19.23
N TRP A 158 -11.81 29.83 19.93
CA TRP A 158 -12.46 29.97 21.24
C TRP A 158 -11.60 29.59 22.44
N ARG A 159 -10.38 29.07 22.26
CA ARG A 159 -9.52 28.80 23.42
C ARG A 159 -9.08 30.11 24.07
N PRO A 160 -9.22 30.24 25.40
CA PRO A 160 -8.81 31.44 26.11
C PRO A 160 -7.30 31.63 25.98
N ALA A 161 -6.86 32.88 25.78
CA ALA A 161 -5.47 33.22 26.07
C ALA A 161 -5.24 33.03 27.57
N ALA A 162 -4.05 32.55 27.97
CA ALA A 162 -3.72 32.39 29.38
C ALA A 162 -3.94 33.73 30.11
N GLY A 163 -4.95 33.78 30.98
CA GLY A 163 -5.32 34.97 31.77
C GLY A 163 -6.61 35.71 31.36
N ASP A 164 -7.43 35.21 30.43
CA ASP A 164 -8.74 35.82 30.14
C ASP A 164 -9.79 35.41 31.20
N PRO A 165 -10.33 36.36 32.01
CA PRO A 165 -11.30 36.09 33.07
C PRO A 165 -12.70 35.72 32.56
N ARG A 166 -12.95 35.72 31.24
CA ARG A 166 -14.27 35.45 30.65
C ARG A 166 -14.54 33.99 30.33
N CYS A 167 -13.61 33.10 30.66
CA CYS A 167 -13.74 31.68 30.38
C CYS A 167 -13.81 30.91 31.71
N TYR A 168 -15.03 30.46 32.03
CA TYR A 168 -15.37 29.55 33.12
C TYR A 168 -15.34 28.11 32.63
#